data_AF-A0A5D0V349-F1
#
_entry.id   AF-A0A5D0V349-F1
#
_cell.length_a   1.000
_cell.length_b   1.000
_cell.length_c   1.000
_cell.angle_alpha   90.00
_cell.angle_beta   90.00
_cell.angle_gamma   90.00
#
_symmetry.space_group_name_H-M   'P 1'
#
loop_
_entity.id
_entity.type
_entity.pdbx_description
1 polymer ?
#
loop_
_entity_poly.entity_id
_entity_poly.type
_entity_poly.pdbx_seq_one_letter_code
_entity_poly.pdbx_strand_id
1 'polypeptide(L)'
;MFVVDRHHRPLQPCTPARARKLIAGGRAVVHRHTPFVIRLKDRELASSQVDGVEVGIDPGSKFTGIAVFRTENADDDMVRTGLFGIEVRHRGGQIRDRLAARADLRRGRRSRNLRYRSSRYANRRRPQGWLAPSLRHRVDNTMSWVQRLCHWAPVTRLHVERVAFDTQLLQNPDISGVEYQHGTLHGYEVREYLLAKHGRKCAYCGAVGVPLNIDHIVPRSRGGSDRVSNLTLACIPCNQAKAAIPIGTFLADQPAVLARIRRQQKLPLRDAAAVSTTRWALWHALVATGLPVQVATGGRTKWNRHRTGAPKSHTLDALHVGVLTTVWSCPKQVLVATATGRGSYARTRADQHGFPRLRLPRTKTIRGFQTGDLVRAVVPTGKNTGRHEGRVAVRTTGRFNIRTRHTLVQSVHHRHVHLLQRADGWAYTREEERRFHPAPNDRVSTPHT
;
A
#
# COMPACT_ATOMS: atom_id res chain seq x y z
N MET A 1 2.20 -20.01 5.69
CA MET A 1 3.20 -19.78 6.76
C MET A 1 4.57 -19.85 6.13
N PHE A 2 5.50 -18.99 6.51
CA PHE A 2 6.86 -19.03 5.97
C PHE A 2 7.71 -20.05 6.70
N VAL A 3 8.68 -20.63 6.00
CA VAL A 3 9.54 -21.70 6.50
C VAL A 3 10.97 -21.37 6.11
N VAL A 4 11.89 -21.49 7.07
CA VAL A 4 13.33 -21.40 6.80
C VAL A 4 14.02 -22.67 7.27
N ASP A 5 15.14 -23.00 6.64
CA ASP A 5 15.99 -24.12 7.00
C ASP A 5 16.80 -23.84 8.27
N ARG A 6 17.59 -24.83 8.73
CA ARG A 6 18.40 -24.69 9.96
C ARG A 6 19.35 -23.48 9.95
N HIS A 7 19.78 -23.03 8.76
CA HIS A 7 20.68 -21.91 8.49
C HIS A 7 19.97 -20.60 8.10
N HIS A 8 18.65 -20.54 8.28
CA HIS A 8 17.80 -19.39 7.98
C HIS A 8 17.66 -19.10 6.48
N ARG A 9 17.92 -20.08 5.61
CA ARG A 9 17.65 -19.96 4.17
C ARG A 9 16.17 -20.26 3.91
N PRO A 10 15.51 -19.53 3.00
CA PRO A 10 14.09 -19.69 2.76
C PRO A 10 13.75 -21.04 2.12
N LEU A 11 12.70 -21.70 2.62
CA LEU A 11 12.13 -22.93 2.09
C LEU A 11 10.71 -22.67 1.58
N GLN A 12 10.13 -23.65 0.87
CA GLN A 12 8.75 -23.55 0.39
C GLN A 12 7.77 -23.24 1.54
N PRO A 13 6.95 -22.18 1.44
CA PRO A 13 5.92 -21.89 2.43
C PRO A 13 4.94 -23.06 2.62
N CYS A 14 4.42 -23.22 3.83
CA CYS A 14 3.51 -24.33 4.15
C CYS A 14 2.18 -23.86 4.75
N THR A 15 1.20 -24.76 4.78
CA THR A 15 -0.10 -24.51 5.41
C THR A 15 0.03 -24.36 6.95
N PRO A 16 -0.88 -23.63 7.61
CA PRO A 16 -0.90 -23.54 9.07
C PRO A 16 -1.01 -24.91 9.76
N ALA A 17 -1.75 -25.85 9.16
CA ALA A 17 -1.89 -27.21 9.67
C ALA A 17 -0.53 -27.95 9.67
N ARG A 18 0.22 -27.89 8.56
CA ARG A 18 1.55 -28.49 8.47
C ARG A 18 2.54 -27.84 9.45
N ALA A 19 2.51 -26.51 9.59
CA ALA A 19 3.35 -25.81 10.56
C ALA A 19 3.10 -26.28 12.01
N ARG A 20 1.82 -26.47 12.40
CA ARG A 20 1.48 -27.01 13.73
C ARG A 20 2.01 -28.43 13.94
N LYS A 21 1.86 -29.32 12.95
CA LYS A 21 2.39 -30.69 13.02
C LYS A 21 3.91 -30.71 13.20
N LEU A 22 4.63 -29.86 12.45
CA LEU A 22 6.10 -29.76 12.54
C LEU A 22 6.58 -29.23 13.90
N ILE A 23 5.88 -28.26 14.48
CA ILE A 23 6.21 -27.74 15.82
C ILE A 23 5.88 -28.78 16.90
N ALA A 24 4.69 -29.41 16.84
CA ALA A 24 4.26 -30.41 17.80
C ALA A 24 5.18 -31.64 17.82
N GLY A 25 5.64 -32.07 16.64
CA GLY A 25 6.63 -33.15 16.50
C GLY A 25 8.08 -32.74 16.80
N GLY A 26 8.34 -31.54 17.33
CA GLY A 26 9.68 -31.09 17.72
C GLY A 26 10.66 -30.77 16.58
N ARG A 27 10.27 -30.99 15.32
CA ARG A 27 11.08 -30.79 14.10
C ARG A 27 11.28 -29.32 13.74
N ALA A 28 10.39 -28.43 14.18
CA ALA A 28 10.46 -27.01 13.93
C ALA A 28 10.38 -26.17 15.21
N VAL A 29 10.96 -24.98 15.17
CA VAL A 29 10.80 -23.93 16.21
C VAL A 29 10.20 -22.67 15.61
N VAL A 30 9.54 -21.88 16.45
CA VAL A 30 9.08 -20.54 16.05
C VAL A 30 10.31 -19.65 15.91
N HIS A 31 10.62 -19.25 14.68
CA HIS A 31 11.66 -18.27 14.40
C HIS A 31 11.12 -16.84 14.55
N ARG A 32 9.85 -16.63 14.18
CA ARG A 32 9.20 -15.32 14.24
C ARG A 32 7.69 -15.46 14.41
N HIS A 33 7.10 -14.55 15.18
CA HIS A 33 5.66 -14.56 15.44
C HIS A 33 4.84 -13.78 14.39
N THR A 34 5.32 -12.62 13.91
CA THR A 34 4.59 -11.79 12.92
C THR A 34 5.52 -11.13 11.88
N PRO A 35 5.42 -11.49 10.58
CA PRO A 35 4.71 -12.66 10.05
C PRO A 35 5.18 -13.96 10.72
N PHE A 36 4.35 -14.99 10.71
CA PHE A 36 4.68 -16.25 11.36
C PHE A 36 5.67 -17.04 10.50
N VAL A 37 6.86 -17.28 11.04
CA VAL A 37 7.95 -18.01 10.38
C VAL A 37 8.40 -19.12 11.31
N ILE A 38 8.46 -20.34 10.78
CA ILE A 38 9.06 -21.49 11.48
C ILE A 38 10.43 -21.79 10.90
N ARG A 39 11.33 -22.29 11.74
CA ARG A 39 12.63 -22.81 11.33
C ARG A 39 12.67 -24.30 11.55
N LEU A 40 13.02 -25.06 10.51
CA LEU A 40 13.27 -26.50 10.62
C LEU A 40 14.63 -26.75 11.29
N LYS A 41 14.71 -27.76 12.15
CA LYS A 41 15.96 -28.14 12.83
C LYS A 41 16.76 -29.18 12.06
N ASP A 42 16.07 -30.00 11.28
CA ASP A 42 16.51 -31.27 10.72
C ASP A 42 16.58 -31.26 9.19
N ARG A 43 16.49 -30.08 8.57
CA ARG A 43 16.44 -29.95 7.10
C ARG A 43 17.21 -28.74 6.62
N GLU A 44 17.78 -28.90 5.43
CA GLU A 44 18.56 -27.89 4.72
C GLU A 44 17.93 -27.63 3.34
N LEU A 45 18.20 -26.44 2.79
CA LEU A 45 17.75 -26.07 1.45
C LEU A 45 18.23 -27.06 0.37
N ALA A 46 19.49 -27.51 0.44
CA ALA A 46 20.07 -28.41 -0.56
C ALA A 46 19.36 -29.78 -0.64
N SER A 47 18.76 -30.24 0.47
CA SER A 47 18.00 -31.49 0.55
C SER A 47 16.49 -31.29 0.45
N SER A 48 16.04 -30.13 -0.05
CA SER A 48 14.64 -29.75 -0.14
C SER A 48 14.25 -29.40 -1.57
N GLN A 49 13.11 -29.94 -2.02
CA GLN A 49 12.45 -29.43 -3.22
C GLN A 49 11.78 -28.08 -2.91
N VAL A 50 12.09 -27.06 -3.71
CA VAL A 50 11.58 -25.70 -3.57
C VAL A 50 11.20 -25.16 -4.94
N ASP A 51 9.89 -25.14 -5.22
CA ASP A 51 9.36 -24.64 -6.49
C ASP A 51 9.46 -23.12 -6.61
N GLY A 52 9.58 -22.43 -5.46
CA GLY A 52 9.60 -20.99 -5.40
C GLY A 52 8.22 -20.36 -5.19
N VAL A 53 8.22 -19.04 -5.06
CA VAL A 53 7.03 -18.20 -5.01
C VAL A 53 7.27 -16.89 -5.75
N GLU A 54 6.19 -16.23 -6.12
CA GLU A 54 6.21 -14.93 -6.77
C GLU A 54 5.57 -13.89 -5.86
N VAL A 55 5.92 -12.62 -6.05
CA VAL A 55 5.41 -11.50 -5.25
C VAL A 55 4.77 -10.45 -6.15
N GLY A 56 3.47 -10.23 -5.96
CA GLY A 56 2.73 -9.14 -6.59
C GLY A 56 2.68 -7.90 -5.70
N ILE A 57 2.76 -6.72 -6.31
CA ILE A 57 2.84 -5.43 -5.64
C ILE A 57 1.86 -4.45 -6.30
N ASP A 58 0.88 -4.00 -5.51
CA ASP A 58 -0.04 -2.90 -5.85
C ASP A 58 0.34 -1.63 -5.05
N PRO A 59 1.13 -0.70 -5.64
CA PRO A 59 1.56 0.50 -4.96
C PRO A 59 0.49 1.61 -4.94
N GLY A 60 -0.12 1.84 -3.78
CA GLY A 60 -1.00 2.99 -3.55
C GLY A 60 -0.36 4.15 -2.76
N SER A 61 -1.09 5.27 -2.68
CA SER A 61 -0.60 6.50 -2.03
C SER A 61 -0.61 6.44 -0.48
N LYS A 62 -1.56 5.69 0.09
CA LYS A 62 -1.73 5.46 1.54
C LYS A 62 -1.39 4.03 1.94
N PHE A 63 -1.67 3.08 1.06
CA PHE A 63 -1.54 1.65 1.30
C PHE A 63 -0.81 1.02 0.12
N THR A 64 0.00 -0.01 0.37
CA THR A 64 0.53 -0.87 -0.69
C THR A 64 0.10 -2.30 -0.39
N GLY A 65 -0.60 -2.91 -1.35
CA GLY A 65 -0.90 -4.33 -1.29
C GLY A 65 0.29 -5.14 -1.76
N ILE A 66 0.60 -6.21 -1.06
CA ILE A 66 1.59 -7.20 -1.49
C ILE A 66 0.97 -8.58 -1.31
N ALA A 67 1.07 -9.41 -2.34
CA ALA A 67 0.62 -10.79 -2.32
C ALA A 67 1.79 -11.71 -2.66
N VAL A 68 1.94 -12.79 -1.90
CA VAL A 68 2.85 -13.90 -2.21
C VAL A 68 2.01 -15.04 -2.74
N PHE A 69 2.34 -15.55 -3.91
CA PHE A 69 1.58 -16.60 -4.59
C PHE A 69 2.50 -17.57 -5.32
N ARG A 70 1.95 -18.72 -5.70
CA ARG A 70 2.55 -19.61 -6.70
C ARG A 70 1.77 -19.45 -8.00
N THR A 71 2.47 -19.51 -9.12
CA THR A 71 1.87 -19.68 -10.44
C THR A 71 2.17 -21.08 -10.94
N GLU A 72 1.14 -21.78 -11.39
CA GLU A 72 1.23 -23.07 -12.06
C GLU A 72 0.74 -22.87 -13.49
N ASN A 73 1.49 -23.38 -14.47
CA ASN A 73 1.08 -23.41 -15.87
C ASN A 73 0.49 -24.79 -16.13
N ALA A 74 -0.80 -24.88 -16.37
CA ALA A 74 -1.49 -26.11 -16.73
C ALA A 74 -2.22 -25.87 -18.04
N ASP A 75 -1.90 -26.61 -19.10
CA ASP A 75 -2.59 -26.55 -20.40
C ASP A 75 -2.77 -25.12 -20.94
N ASP A 76 -1.68 -24.35 -21.02
CA ASP A 76 -1.62 -22.91 -21.37
C ASP A 76 -2.33 -21.94 -20.41
N ASP A 77 -2.98 -22.44 -19.36
CA ASP A 77 -3.59 -21.63 -18.32
C ASP A 77 -2.63 -21.31 -17.18
N MET A 78 -2.48 -20.01 -16.92
CA MET A 78 -1.71 -19.50 -15.79
C MET A 78 -2.59 -19.40 -14.55
N VAL A 79 -2.50 -20.38 -13.66
CA VAL A 79 -3.29 -20.46 -12.42
C VAL A 79 -2.48 -19.96 -11.23
N ARG A 80 -3.04 -19.00 -10.48
CA ARG A 80 -2.39 -18.47 -9.26
C ARG A 80 -3.03 -18.98 -7.98
N THR A 81 -2.18 -19.39 -7.03
CA THR A 81 -2.57 -19.77 -5.67
C THR A 81 -1.96 -18.81 -4.66
N GLY A 82 -2.80 -17.97 -4.02
CA GLY A 82 -2.40 -16.99 -3.02
C GLY A 82 -2.03 -17.62 -1.68
N LEU A 83 -0.80 -17.40 -1.22
CA LEU A 83 -0.24 -18.02 -0.01
C LEU A 83 -0.21 -17.07 1.19
N PHE A 84 0.01 -15.77 0.94
CA PHE A 84 0.12 -14.74 1.97
C PHE A 84 -0.21 -13.37 1.39
N GLY A 85 -0.99 -12.57 2.12
CA GLY A 85 -1.33 -11.20 1.75
C GLY A 85 -0.92 -10.23 2.86
N ILE A 86 -0.36 -9.08 2.48
CA ILE A 86 -0.04 -8.00 3.41
C ILE A 86 -0.42 -6.63 2.83
N GLU A 87 -1.14 -5.85 3.64
CA GLU A 87 -1.37 -4.42 3.38
C GLU A 87 -0.37 -3.59 4.19
N VAL A 88 0.49 -2.87 3.49
CA VAL A 88 1.47 -1.96 4.08
C VAL A 88 0.87 -0.57 4.17
N ARG A 89 0.57 -0.10 5.40
CA ARG A 89 0.04 1.25 5.64
C ARG A 89 1.17 2.25 5.82
N HIS A 90 1.24 3.22 4.92
CA HIS A 90 2.26 4.27 4.90
C HIS A 90 1.90 5.42 5.85
N ARG A 91 2.93 6.08 6.40
CA ARG A 91 2.78 7.31 7.20
C ARG A 91 3.23 8.56 6.44
N GLY A 92 3.23 8.53 5.12
CA GLY A 92 3.67 9.63 4.26
C GLY A 92 2.93 10.95 4.53
N GLY A 93 1.63 10.88 4.80
CA GLY A 93 0.83 12.04 5.22
C GLY A 93 1.34 12.67 6.52
N GLN A 94 1.54 11.85 7.57
CA GLN A 94 2.10 12.34 8.84
C GLN A 94 3.50 12.95 8.69
N ILE A 95 4.32 12.41 7.79
CA ILE A 95 5.66 12.96 7.49
C ILE A 95 5.53 14.35 6.86
N ARG A 96 4.65 14.50 5.86
CA ARG A 96 4.35 15.77 5.22
C ARG A 96 3.88 16.80 6.24
N ASP A 97 2.92 16.44 7.10
CA ASP A 97 2.32 17.36 8.06
C ASP A 97 3.35 17.82 9.10
N ARG A 98 4.23 16.91 9.58
CA ARG A 98 5.36 17.27 10.46
C ARG A 98 6.38 18.17 9.78
N LEU A 99 6.64 17.98 8.49
CA LEU A 99 7.54 18.84 7.72
C LEU A 99 6.95 20.23 7.50
N ALA A 100 5.63 20.32 7.26
CA ALA A 100 4.89 21.58 7.17
C ALA A 100 4.95 22.34 8.50
N ALA A 101 4.60 21.70 9.61
CA ALA A 101 4.69 22.30 10.94
C ALA A 101 6.11 22.82 11.26
N ARG A 102 7.16 22.06 10.90
CA ARG A 102 8.55 22.51 11.04
C ARG A 102 8.88 23.70 10.15
N ALA A 103 8.34 23.75 8.93
CA ALA A 103 8.51 24.90 8.05
C ALA A 103 7.83 26.14 8.62
N ASP A 104 6.64 26.00 9.19
CA ASP A 104 5.86 27.09 9.79
C ASP A 104 6.56 27.69 11.00
N LEU A 105 7.08 26.85 11.90
CA LEU A 105 7.90 27.32 13.03
C LEU A 105 9.14 28.09 12.57
N ARG A 106 9.81 27.64 11.49
CA ARG A 106 10.95 28.36 10.91
C ARG A 106 10.53 29.69 10.29
N ARG A 107 9.39 29.73 9.59
CA ARG A 107 8.83 30.96 9.02
C ARG A 107 8.48 31.95 10.13
N GLY A 108 7.79 31.50 11.17
CA GLY A 108 7.43 32.30 12.34
C GLY A 108 8.64 32.82 13.13
N ARG A 109 9.72 32.03 13.24
CA ARG A 109 10.98 32.52 13.84
C ARG A 109 11.63 33.60 12.97
N ARG A 110 11.62 33.43 11.64
CA ARG A 110 12.16 34.43 10.72
C ARG A 110 11.36 35.73 10.78
N SER A 111 10.03 35.66 10.77
CA SER A 111 9.17 36.83 10.81
C SER A 111 9.13 37.53 12.17
N ARG A 112 9.50 36.87 13.28
CA ARG A 112 9.52 37.54 14.60
C ARG A 112 10.93 37.94 15.05
N ASN A 113 11.93 37.09 14.84
CA ASN A 113 13.22 37.21 15.52
C ASN A 113 14.41 37.43 14.57
N LEU A 114 14.28 37.12 13.28
CA LEU A 114 15.41 37.08 12.34
C LEU A 114 15.09 37.76 11.00
N ARG A 115 14.31 38.85 11.02
CA ARG A 115 13.90 39.59 9.81
C ARG A 115 15.10 40.13 9.02
N TYR A 116 16.13 40.58 9.73
CA TYR A 116 17.38 41.11 9.17
C TYR A 116 18.20 40.06 8.39
N ARG A 117 17.90 38.76 8.52
CA ARG A 117 18.75 37.68 8.01
C ARG A 117 18.34 37.27 6.59
N SER A 118 19.19 37.54 5.61
CA SER A 118 18.95 37.25 4.18
C SER A 118 18.56 35.78 3.88
N SER A 119 17.79 35.58 2.82
CA SER A 119 17.36 34.26 2.35
C SER A 119 18.51 33.53 1.63
N ARG A 120 18.85 32.33 2.11
CA ARG A 120 19.87 31.46 1.49
C ARG A 120 19.22 30.41 0.60
N TYR A 121 18.80 30.79 -0.61
CA TYR A 121 18.17 29.88 -1.58
C TYR A 121 19.14 28.83 -2.11
N ALA A 122 20.41 29.18 -2.31
CA ALA A 122 21.46 28.28 -2.78
C ALA A 122 21.71 27.06 -1.88
N ASN A 123 21.36 27.14 -0.59
CA ASN A 123 21.50 26.03 0.37
C ASN A 123 20.41 24.95 0.21
N ARG A 124 19.50 25.09 -0.77
CA ARG A 124 18.38 24.17 -1.01
C ARG A 124 18.60 23.30 -2.25
N ARG A 125 19.85 22.97 -2.57
CA ARG A 125 20.16 22.02 -3.65
C ARG A 125 19.54 20.66 -3.34
N ARG A 126 18.84 20.10 -4.32
CA ARG A 126 18.31 18.74 -4.31
C ARG A 126 19.10 17.94 -5.34
N PRO A 127 19.72 16.81 -4.98
CA PRO A 127 20.42 15.99 -5.95
C PRO A 127 19.44 15.45 -7.00
N GLN A 128 19.97 15.04 -8.15
CA GLN A 128 19.19 14.33 -9.16
C GLN A 128 18.59 13.06 -8.54
N GLY A 129 17.33 12.74 -8.89
CA GLY A 129 16.60 11.61 -8.29
C GLY A 129 16.11 11.85 -6.86
N TRP A 130 16.25 13.07 -6.31
CA TRP A 130 15.73 13.37 -4.98
C TRP A 130 14.21 13.25 -4.92
N LEU A 131 13.73 12.48 -3.95
CA LEU A 131 12.32 12.38 -3.59
C LEU A 131 12.06 13.10 -2.27
N ALA A 132 10.89 13.75 -2.19
CA ALA A 132 10.41 14.28 -0.92
C ALA A 132 10.30 13.15 0.12
N PRO A 133 10.63 13.39 1.42
CA PRO A 133 10.65 12.31 2.42
C PRO A 133 9.35 11.51 2.54
N SER A 134 8.19 12.15 2.31
CA SER A 134 6.89 11.47 2.30
C SER A 134 6.72 10.50 1.13
N LEU A 135 7.31 10.81 -0.03
CA LEU A 135 7.30 9.99 -1.24
C LEU A 135 8.33 8.87 -1.15
N ARG A 136 9.57 9.21 -0.76
CA ARG A 136 10.65 8.25 -0.51
C ARG A 136 10.22 7.18 0.49
N HIS A 137 9.51 7.58 1.53
CA HIS A 137 8.96 6.67 2.53
C HIS A 137 8.06 5.57 1.96
N ARG A 138 7.29 5.85 0.89
CA ARG A 138 6.43 4.84 0.25
C ARG A 138 7.29 3.76 -0.41
N VAL A 139 8.30 4.19 -1.18
CA VAL A 139 9.27 3.30 -1.84
C VAL A 139 10.01 2.47 -0.79
N ASP A 140 10.58 3.11 0.22
CA ASP A 140 11.37 2.44 1.27
C ASP A 140 10.53 1.41 2.05
N ASN A 141 9.26 1.72 2.34
CA ASN A 141 8.37 0.80 3.04
C ASN A 141 8.05 -0.43 2.20
N THR A 142 7.69 -0.23 0.92
CA THR A 142 7.41 -1.33 0.00
C THR A 142 8.65 -2.21 -0.14
N MET A 143 9.82 -1.62 -0.41
CA MET A 143 11.07 -2.36 -0.53
C MET A 143 11.48 -3.06 0.77
N SER A 144 11.24 -2.46 1.93
CA SER A 144 11.49 -3.11 3.22
C SER A 144 10.68 -4.41 3.36
N TRP A 145 9.45 -4.44 2.85
CA TRP A 145 8.62 -5.64 2.86
C TRP A 145 9.03 -6.65 1.80
N VAL A 146 9.33 -6.22 0.58
CA VAL A 146 9.86 -7.10 -0.47
C VAL A 146 11.13 -7.81 0.02
N GLN A 147 12.10 -7.07 0.57
CA GLN A 147 13.34 -7.64 1.13
C GLN A 147 13.08 -8.63 2.26
N ARG A 148 12.14 -8.31 3.17
CA ARG A 148 11.75 -9.23 4.26
C ARG A 148 11.11 -10.51 3.72
N LEU A 149 10.25 -10.40 2.71
CA LEU A 149 9.63 -11.56 2.08
C LEU A 149 10.69 -12.42 1.36
N CYS A 150 11.65 -11.82 0.66
CA CYS A 150 12.77 -12.55 0.05
C CYS A 150 13.64 -13.29 1.09
N HIS A 151 13.71 -12.78 2.32
CA HIS A 151 14.43 -13.46 3.40
C HIS A 151 13.67 -14.66 3.98
N TRP A 152 12.35 -14.70 3.85
CA TRP A 152 11.50 -15.75 4.45
C TRP A 152 10.84 -16.69 3.43
N ALA A 153 10.89 -16.34 2.15
CA ALA A 153 10.30 -17.09 1.07
C ALA A 153 11.27 -17.12 -0.14
N PRO A 154 11.31 -18.23 -0.89
CA PRO A 154 12.15 -18.39 -2.06
C PRO A 154 11.52 -17.64 -3.24
N VAL A 155 11.65 -16.32 -3.25
CA VAL A 155 11.03 -15.46 -4.26
C VAL A 155 11.80 -15.58 -5.57
N THR A 156 11.11 -15.93 -6.65
CA THR A 156 11.69 -16.12 -7.99
C THR A 156 11.34 -14.99 -8.96
N ARG A 157 10.24 -14.26 -8.71
CA ARG A 157 9.78 -13.18 -9.59
C ARG A 157 8.97 -12.12 -8.84
N LEU A 158 9.07 -10.88 -9.29
CA LEU A 158 8.30 -9.74 -8.80
C LEU A 158 7.32 -9.27 -9.88
N HIS A 159 6.08 -8.98 -9.50
CA HIS A 159 5.07 -8.34 -10.35
C HIS A 159 4.71 -7.00 -9.75
N VAL A 160 4.81 -5.93 -10.53
CA VAL A 160 4.43 -4.59 -10.06
C VAL A 160 3.50 -3.93 -11.06
N GLU A 161 2.45 -3.31 -10.55
CA GLU A 161 1.60 -2.49 -11.40
C GLU A 161 2.40 -1.26 -11.89
N ARG A 162 2.66 -1.15 -13.20
CA ARG A 162 2.81 0.14 -13.87
C ARG A 162 1.47 0.81 -13.67
N VAL A 163 1.44 1.71 -12.72
CA VAL A 163 0.41 2.73 -12.68
C VAL A 163 0.56 3.49 -14.00
N ALA A 164 -0.06 3.10 -15.11
CA ALA A 164 0.06 3.82 -16.38
C ALA A 164 -0.82 5.08 -16.32
N PHE A 165 -0.55 5.95 -15.35
CA PHE A 165 -0.97 7.34 -15.40
C PHE A 165 0.33 8.10 -15.59
N ASP A 166 0.87 8.02 -16.79
CA ASP A 166 1.71 9.10 -17.24
C ASP A 166 0.76 10.26 -17.58
N THR A 167 0.64 11.17 -16.63
CA THR A 167 -0.18 12.37 -16.79
C THR A 167 0.33 13.23 -17.94
N GLN A 168 1.58 13.03 -18.37
CA GLN A 168 2.20 13.67 -19.53
C GLN A 168 1.73 13.02 -20.84
N LEU A 169 1.63 11.68 -20.92
CA LEU A 169 1.02 10.97 -22.07
C LEU A 169 -0.50 11.15 -22.15
N LEU A 170 -1.21 11.24 -21.01
CA LEU A 170 -2.64 11.60 -20.96
C LEU A 170 -2.91 13.07 -21.33
N GLN A 171 -1.86 13.91 -21.32
CA GLN A 171 -1.91 15.31 -21.72
C GLN A 171 -1.39 15.53 -23.14
N ASN A 172 -0.50 14.69 -23.69
CA ASN A 172 -0.02 14.75 -25.07
C ASN A 172 -0.10 13.35 -25.71
N PRO A 173 -1.14 13.08 -26.51
CA PRO A 173 -1.26 11.84 -27.29
C PRO A 173 -0.14 11.64 -28.32
N ASP A 174 0.53 12.72 -28.74
CA ASP A 174 1.49 12.74 -29.86
C ASP A 174 2.95 12.45 -29.46
N ILE A 175 3.21 11.95 -28.25
CA ILE A 175 4.57 11.52 -27.89
C ILE A 175 4.81 10.16 -28.56
N SER A 176 5.43 10.20 -29.74
CA SER A 176 5.84 9.04 -30.52
C SER A 176 6.78 8.14 -29.72
N GLY A 177 6.36 6.89 -29.50
CA GLY A 177 7.13 5.84 -28.86
C GLY A 177 6.47 4.50 -29.10
N VAL A 178 6.59 4.03 -30.34
CA VAL A 178 6.54 2.66 -30.88
C VAL A 178 5.61 1.66 -30.16
N GLU A 179 4.58 1.24 -30.89
CA GLU A 179 3.57 0.22 -30.54
C GLU A 179 2.55 0.60 -29.45
N TYR A 180 1.68 1.55 -29.78
CA TYR A 180 0.44 1.78 -29.03
C TYR A 180 -0.76 1.84 -29.99
N GLN A 181 -0.99 0.74 -30.71
CA GLN A 181 -2.18 0.55 -31.53
C GLN A 181 -3.25 -0.25 -30.76
N HIS A 182 -4.35 0.44 -30.50
CA HIS A 182 -5.73 -0.03 -30.27
C HIS A 182 -6.00 -1.13 -29.24
N GLY A 183 -6.76 -0.78 -28.19
CA GLY A 183 -7.45 -1.75 -27.35
C GLY A 183 -8.46 -1.11 -26.38
N THR A 184 -9.52 -1.85 -26.08
CA THR A 184 -10.57 -1.57 -25.07
C THR A 184 -10.02 -1.09 -23.72
N LEU A 185 -8.80 -1.51 -23.35
CA LEU A 185 -8.10 -1.14 -22.11
C LEU A 185 -7.85 0.36 -21.94
N HIS A 186 -7.56 1.12 -23.01
CA HIS A 186 -7.28 2.56 -22.91
C HIS A 186 -8.50 3.35 -22.42
N GLY A 187 -9.69 3.00 -22.92
CA GLY A 187 -10.96 3.59 -22.46
C GLY A 187 -11.24 3.30 -20.98
N TYR A 188 -10.88 2.11 -20.49
CA TYR A 188 -11.05 1.75 -19.08
C TYR A 188 -10.16 2.59 -18.14
N GLU A 189 -8.93 2.89 -18.54
CA GLU A 189 -7.97 3.66 -17.73
C GLU A 189 -8.41 5.11 -17.54
N VAL A 190 -8.83 5.77 -18.62
CA VAL A 190 -9.36 7.15 -18.58
C VAL A 190 -10.67 7.21 -17.78
N ARG A 191 -11.55 6.23 -17.98
CA ARG A 191 -12.83 6.13 -17.26
C ARG A 191 -12.65 6.00 -15.76
N GLU A 192 -11.78 5.10 -15.30
CA GLU A 192 -11.52 4.91 -13.87
C GLU A 192 -10.92 6.16 -13.22
N TYR A 193 -9.99 6.82 -13.92
CA TYR A 193 -9.45 8.08 -13.46
C TYR A 193 -10.57 9.12 -13.27
N LEU A 194 -11.47 9.26 -14.25
CA LEU A 194 -12.59 10.20 -14.16
C LEU A 194 -13.58 9.80 -13.04
N LEU A 195 -13.84 8.50 -12.85
CA LEU A 195 -14.67 7.99 -11.74
C LEU A 195 -14.09 8.33 -10.37
N ALA A 196 -12.77 8.20 -10.20
CA ALA A 196 -12.09 8.59 -8.97
C ALA A 196 -12.09 10.12 -8.78
N LYS A 197 -11.77 10.88 -9.84
CA LYS A 197 -11.71 12.35 -9.82
C LYS A 197 -13.05 12.98 -9.48
N HIS A 198 -14.13 12.48 -10.09
CA HIS A 198 -15.47 13.04 -9.92
C HIS A 198 -16.23 12.43 -8.75
N GLY A 199 -15.70 11.39 -8.09
CA GLY A 199 -16.34 10.75 -6.94
C GLY A 199 -17.55 9.89 -7.31
N ARG A 200 -17.48 9.23 -8.48
CA ARG A 200 -18.54 8.35 -9.02
C ARG A 200 -19.93 9.02 -9.09
N LYS A 201 -19.95 10.30 -9.45
CA LYS A 201 -21.18 11.07 -9.66
C LYS A 201 -21.14 11.85 -10.95
N CYS A 202 -22.32 12.16 -11.48
CA CYS A 202 -22.47 13.06 -12.61
C CYS A 202 -21.90 14.44 -12.24
N ALA A 203 -21.04 15.00 -13.09
CA ALA A 203 -20.43 16.31 -12.87
C ALA A 203 -21.43 17.46 -13.01
N TYR A 204 -22.49 17.24 -13.78
CA TYR A 204 -23.57 18.18 -14.03
C TYR A 204 -24.61 18.14 -12.91
N CYS A 205 -25.48 17.11 -12.89
CA CYS A 205 -26.58 17.02 -11.93
C CYS A 205 -26.21 16.43 -10.56
N GLY A 206 -25.02 15.85 -10.39
CA GLY A 206 -24.59 15.26 -9.13
C GLY A 206 -25.13 13.86 -8.81
N ALA A 207 -25.94 13.26 -9.70
CA ALA A 207 -26.50 11.92 -9.50
C ALA A 207 -25.42 10.86 -9.20
N VAL A 208 -25.74 9.95 -8.28
CA VAL A 208 -24.88 8.85 -7.81
C VAL A 208 -25.61 7.52 -8.08
N GLY A 209 -24.87 6.43 -8.31
CA GLY A 209 -25.48 5.10 -8.50
C GLY A 209 -26.13 4.86 -9.86
N VAL A 210 -25.98 5.80 -10.80
CA VAL A 210 -26.48 5.71 -12.18
C VAL A 210 -25.36 5.39 -13.16
N PRO A 211 -25.64 4.80 -14.34
CA PRO A 211 -24.67 4.66 -15.41
C PRO A 211 -24.10 6.04 -15.82
N LEU A 212 -22.76 6.14 -15.85
CA LEU A 212 -22.04 7.37 -16.22
C LEU A 212 -21.30 7.17 -17.53
N ASN A 213 -21.30 8.18 -18.38
CA ASN A 213 -20.53 8.29 -19.62
C ASN A 213 -19.35 9.25 -19.41
N ILE A 214 -18.33 9.09 -20.25
CA ILE A 214 -17.28 10.10 -20.40
C ILE A 214 -17.83 11.15 -21.36
N ASP A 215 -17.81 12.41 -20.95
CA ASP A 215 -18.23 13.53 -21.77
C ASP A 215 -17.07 14.52 -21.98
N HIS A 216 -17.06 15.16 -23.13
CA HIS A 216 -16.08 16.19 -23.49
C HIS A 216 -16.61 17.58 -23.13
N ILE A 217 -15.91 18.28 -22.24
CA ILE A 217 -16.26 19.62 -21.77
C ILE A 217 -16.32 20.62 -22.94
N VAL A 218 -15.28 20.59 -23.78
CA VAL A 218 -15.31 21.13 -25.15
C VAL A 218 -15.64 19.96 -26.07
N PRO A 219 -16.77 19.95 -26.78
CA PRO A 219 -17.18 18.86 -27.66
C PRO A 219 -16.13 18.53 -28.73
N ARG A 220 -15.99 17.24 -29.09
CA ARG A 220 -15.06 16.80 -30.15
C ARG A 220 -15.33 17.48 -31.49
N SER A 221 -16.59 17.64 -31.86
CA SER A 221 -17.01 18.35 -33.09
C SER A 221 -16.60 19.82 -33.12
N ARG A 222 -16.18 20.39 -31.98
CA ARG A 222 -15.68 21.76 -31.85
C ARG A 222 -14.20 21.80 -31.48
N GLY A 223 -13.42 20.79 -31.88
CA GLY A 223 -11.98 20.72 -31.64
C GLY A 223 -11.60 20.29 -30.21
N GLY A 224 -12.54 19.73 -29.46
CA GLY A 224 -12.29 19.22 -28.12
C GLY A 224 -11.34 18.04 -28.10
N SER A 225 -10.21 18.18 -27.40
CA SER A 225 -9.22 17.11 -27.26
C SER A 225 -9.71 15.97 -26.37
N ASP A 226 -9.17 14.76 -26.56
CA ASP A 226 -9.34 13.61 -25.64
C ASP A 226 -8.47 13.71 -24.37
N ARG A 227 -7.83 14.86 -24.12
CA ARG A 227 -7.04 15.09 -22.91
C ARG A 227 -7.94 15.05 -21.68
N VAL A 228 -7.44 14.48 -20.60
CA VAL A 228 -8.13 14.38 -19.29
C VAL A 228 -8.61 15.73 -18.74
N SER A 229 -7.95 16.84 -19.09
CA SER A 229 -8.38 18.20 -18.74
C SER A 229 -9.70 18.60 -19.41
N ASN A 230 -10.03 17.97 -20.53
CA ASN A 230 -11.25 18.19 -21.31
C ASN A 230 -12.33 17.12 -21.05
N LEU A 231 -12.05 16.08 -20.26
CA LEU A 231 -13.01 15.00 -20.00
C LEU A 231 -13.65 15.13 -18.61
N THR A 232 -14.92 14.72 -18.52
CA THR A 232 -15.71 14.67 -17.29
C THR A 232 -16.63 13.45 -17.27
N LEU A 233 -17.35 13.23 -16.16
CA LEU A 233 -18.41 12.21 -16.08
C LEU A 233 -19.79 12.84 -16.14
N ALA A 234 -20.68 12.27 -16.95
CA ALA A 234 -22.06 12.67 -17.09
C ALA A 234 -22.97 11.44 -17.02
N CYS A 235 -24.15 11.52 -16.40
CA CYS A 235 -25.17 10.49 -16.60
C CYS A 235 -25.70 10.54 -18.04
N ILE A 236 -26.31 9.45 -18.50
CA ILE A 236 -26.85 9.34 -19.87
C ILE A 236 -27.73 10.56 -20.24
N PRO A 237 -28.72 10.98 -19.41
CA PRO A 237 -29.57 12.12 -19.74
C PRO A 237 -28.80 13.44 -19.89
N CYS A 238 -27.88 13.74 -18.97
CA CYS A 238 -27.10 14.97 -19.07
C CYS A 238 -26.10 14.95 -20.23
N ASN A 239 -25.53 13.78 -20.54
CA ASN A 239 -24.63 13.62 -21.68
C ASN A 239 -25.35 13.89 -23.00
N GLN A 240 -26.56 13.33 -23.15
CA GLN A 240 -27.41 13.55 -24.31
C GLN A 240 -27.92 14.99 -24.40
N ALA A 241 -28.38 15.57 -23.28
CA ALA A 241 -28.87 16.95 -23.25
C ALA A 241 -27.77 17.97 -23.57
N LYS A 242 -26.54 17.72 -23.12
CA LYS A 242 -25.40 18.57 -23.50
C LYS A 242 -25.01 18.34 -24.95
N ALA A 243 -24.87 17.09 -25.39
CA ALA A 243 -24.40 16.73 -26.74
C ALA A 243 -23.20 17.61 -27.19
N ALA A 244 -23.35 18.30 -28.32
CA ALA A 244 -22.35 19.20 -28.87
C ALA A 244 -22.41 20.64 -28.30
N ILE A 245 -23.25 20.94 -27.32
CA ILE A 245 -23.39 22.27 -26.71
C ILE A 245 -22.15 22.57 -25.84
N PRO A 246 -21.55 23.78 -25.93
CA PRO A 246 -20.39 24.11 -25.11
C PRO A 246 -20.82 24.22 -23.64
N ILE A 247 -19.97 23.78 -22.71
CA ILE A 247 -20.32 23.72 -21.29
C ILE A 247 -20.80 25.06 -20.71
N GLY A 248 -20.30 26.19 -21.23
CA GLY A 248 -20.70 27.52 -20.78
C GLY A 248 -22.16 27.83 -21.10
N THR A 249 -22.65 27.41 -22.26
CA THR A 249 -24.04 27.56 -22.68
C THR A 249 -24.93 26.53 -22.00
N PHE A 250 -24.48 25.27 -21.89
CA PHE A 250 -25.24 24.19 -21.25
C PHE A 250 -25.50 24.45 -19.75
N LEU A 251 -24.58 25.15 -19.07
CA LEU A 251 -24.68 25.48 -17.66
C LEU A 251 -24.87 26.98 -17.42
N ALA A 252 -25.48 27.71 -18.35
CA ALA A 252 -25.71 29.16 -18.24
C ALA A 252 -26.46 29.50 -16.93
N ASP A 253 -27.49 28.72 -16.61
CA ASP A 253 -28.32 28.90 -15.40
C ASP A 253 -27.71 28.27 -14.13
N GLN A 254 -26.53 27.64 -14.23
CA GLN A 254 -25.86 26.94 -13.13
C GLN A 254 -24.39 27.40 -12.96
N PRO A 255 -24.15 28.69 -12.65
CA PRO A 255 -22.80 29.26 -12.60
C PRO A 255 -21.91 28.60 -11.54
N ALA A 256 -22.49 28.14 -10.42
CA ALA A 256 -21.77 27.44 -9.36
C ALA A 256 -21.21 26.08 -9.85
N VAL A 257 -21.98 25.34 -10.66
CA VAL A 257 -21.57 24.05 -11.23
C VAL A 257 -20.49 24.26 -12.29
N LEU A 258 -20.67 25.26 -13.16
CA LEU A 258 -19.68 25.65 -14.16
C LEU A 258 -18.33 26.04 -13.53
N ALA A 259 -18.36 26.87 -12.47
CA ALA A 259 -17.16 27.28 -11.75
C ALA A 259 -16.45 26.08 -11.08
N ARG A 260 -17.21 25.14 -10.51
CA ARG A 260 -16.67 23.89 -9.95
C ARG A 260 -15.94 23.07 -11.02
N ILE A 261 -16.56 22.86 -12.18
CA ILE A 261 -15.97 22.06 -13.27
C ILE A 261 -14.70 22.75 -13.79
N ARG A 262 -14.74 24.07 -14.05
CA ARG A 262 -13.55 24.85 -14.48
C ARG A 262 -12.41 24.81 -13.46
N ARG A 263 -12.72 24.87 -12.15
CA ARG A 263 -11.71 24.72 -11.09
C ARG A 263 -11.11 23.32 -11.08
N GLN A 264 -11.91 22.28 -11.32
CA GLN A 264 -11.45 20.89 -11.42
C GLN A 264 -10.57 20.63 -12.64
N GLN A 265 -10.74 21.37 -13.74
CA GLN A 265 -9.81 21.34 -14.88
C GLN A 265 -8.43 21.88 -14.51
N LYS A 266 -8.37 22.90 -13.63
CA LYS A 266 -7.13 23.58 -13.21
C LYS A 266 -6.44 22.94 -11.99
N LEU A 267 -7.07 22.00 -11.30
CA LEU A 267 -6.48 21.35 -10.12
C LEU A 267 -5.36 20.39 -10.54
N PRO A 268 -4.10 20.61 -10.10
CA PRO A 268 -3.01 19.68 -10.40
C PRO A 268 -3.25 18.33 -9.72
N LEU A 269 -2.85 17.25 -10.40
CA LEU A 269 -3.06 15.86 -10.03
C LEU A 269 -2.17 15.42 -8.86
N ARG A 270 -2.29 16.04 -7.69
CA ARG A 270 -1.33 15.88 -6.58
C ARG A 270 -1.12 14.43 -6.13
N ASP A 271 -2.18 13.62 -6.05
CA ASP A 271 -2.07 12.22 -5.64
C ASP A 271 -1.56 11.31 -6.77
N ALA A 272 -1.91 11.57 -8.02
CA ALA A 272 -1.40 10.83 -9.17
C ALA A 272 0.07 11.18 -9.47
N ALA A 273 0.44 12.46 -9.42
CA ALA A 273 1.81 12.95 -9.60
C ALA A 273 2.75 12.36 -8.54
N ALA A 274 2.29 12.30 -7.28
CA ALA A 274 3.03 11.66 -6.20
C ALA A 274 3.30 10.17 -6.46
N VAL A 275 2.37 9.45 -7.11
CA VAL A 275 2.53 8.05 -7.48
C VAL A 275 3.43 7.90 -8.70
N SER A 276 3.31 8.78 -9.70
CA SER A 276 4.15 8.78 -10.90
C SER A 276 5.63 9.03 -10.59
N THR A 277 5.98 9.95 -9.69
CA THR A 277 7.39 10.18 -9.30
C THR A 277 7.95 9.03 -8.47
N THR A 278 7.15 8.41 -7.58
CA THR A 278 7.63 7.24 -6.80
C THR A 278 7.76 5.97 -7.65
N ARG A 279 7.10 5.90 -8.80
CA ARG A 279 7.06 4.72 -9.66
C ARG A 279 8.43 4.33 -10.19
N TRP A 280 9.15 5.28 -10.82
CA TRP A 280 10.49 5.03 -11.34
C TRP A 280 11.45 4.63 -10.22
N ALA A 281 11.40 5.33 -9.09
CA ALA A 281 12.24 4.98 -7.94
C ALA A 281 11.91 3.59 -7.37
N LEU A 282 10.64 3.20 -7.33
CA LEU A 282 10.24 1.85 -6.92
C LEU A 282 10.68 0.80 -7.94
N TRP A 283 10.45 1.05 -9.23
CA TRP A 283 10.89 0.17 -10.31
C TRP A 283 12.39 -0.09 -10.26
N HIS A 284 13.21 0.97 -10.21
CA HIS A 284 14.67 0.82 -10.09
C HIS A 284 15.06 0.06 -8.83
N ALA A 285 14.39 0.31 -7.70
CA ALA A 285 14.66 -0.41 -6.46
C ALA A 285 14.27 -1.90 -6.54
N LEU A 286 13.20 -2.25 -7.26
CA LEU A 286 12.79 -3.63 -7.50
C LEU A 286 13.77 -4.34 -8.44
N VAL A 287 14.18 -3.70 -9.54
CA VAL A 287 15.19 -4.25 -10.46
C VAL A 287 16.53 -4.46 -9.75
N ALA A 288 16.91 -3.54 -8.85
CA ALA A 288 18.12 -3.66 -8.03
C ALA A 288 18.11 -4.85 -7.05
N THR A 289 17.00 -5.57 -6.90
CA THR A 289 16.98 -6.84 -6.14
C THR A 289 17.65 -8.00 -6.89
N GLY A 290 17.86 -7.86 -8.21
CA GLY A 290 18.34 -8.92 -9.08
C GLY A 290 17.27 -9.94 -9.51
N LEU A 291 16.03 -9.79 -9.03
CA LEU A 291 14.90 -10.65 -9.43
C LEU A 291 14.28 -10.15 -10.74
N PRO A 292 13.80 -11.06 -11.61
CA PRO A 292 12.96 -10.67 -12.75
C PRO A 292 11.73 -9.88 -12.28
N VAL A 293 11.54 -8.70 -12.86
CA VAL A 293 10.41 -7.82 -12.54
C VAL A 293 9.47 -7.71 -13.75
N GLN A 294 8.26 -8.22 -13.60
CA GLN A 294 7.19 -8.08 -14.57
C GLN A 294 6.31 -6.89 -14.23
N VAL A 295 5.81 -6.24 -15.29
CA VAL A 295 5.05 -5.02 -15.19
C VAL A 295 3.69 -5.21 -15.83
N ALA A 296 2.64 -4.75 -15.14
CA ALA A 296 1.27 -4.79 -15.65
C ALA A 296 0.60 -3.43 -15.54
N THR A 297 -0.39 -3.13 -16.37
CA THR A 297 -1.19 -1.90 -16.20
C THR A 297 -2.29 -2.10 -15.16
N GLY A 298 -2.73 -1.01 -14.53
CA GLY A 298 -3.91 -1.05 -13.65
C GLY A 298 -5.19 -1.49 -14.37
N GLY A 299 -5.29 -1.19 -15.68
CA GLY A 299 -6.36 -1.72 -16.53
C GLY A 299 -6.35 -3.25 -16.56
N ARG A 300 -5.17 -3.87 -16.73
CA ARG A 300 -5.00 -5.34 -16.71
C ARG A 300 -5.36 -5.92 -15.33
N THR A 301 -4.86 -5.33 -14.24
CA THR A 301 -5.20 -5.77 -12.87
C THR A 301 -6.71 -5.77 -12.63
N LYS A 302 -7.38 -4.68 -13.02
CA LYS A 302 -8.84 -4.56 -12.89
C LYS A 302 -9.57 -5.59 -13.75
N TRP A 303 -9.16 -5.78 -15.00
CA TRP A 303 -9.76 -6.77 -15.90
C TRP A 303 -9.63 -8.19 -15.34
N ASN A 304 -8.43 -8.56 -14.87
CA ASN A 304 -8.18 -9.84 -14.22
C ASN A 304 -9.13 -10.05 -13.03
N ARG A 305 -9.28 -9.05 -12.14
CA ARG A 305 -10.22 -9.14 -11.00
C ARG A 305 -11.68 -9.30 -11.42
N HIS A 306 -12.12 -8.56 -12.44
CA HIS A 306 -13.50 -8.68 -12.93
C HIS A 306 -13.77 -10.07 -13.50
N ARG A 307 -12.84 -10.60 -14.31
CA ARG A 307 -12.96 -11.93 -14.90
C ARG A 307 -12.96 -13.04 -13.85
N THR A 308 -12.13 -12.92 -12.81
CA THR A 308 -12.09 -13.93 -11.75
C THR A 308 -13.24 -13.80 -10.76
N GLY A 309 -13.88 -12.63 -10.65
CA GLY A 309 -14.91 -12.31 -9.65
C GLY A 309 -14.34 -11.75 -8.33
N ALA A 310 -13.08 -11.32 -8.32
CA ALA A 310 -12.39 -10.89 -7.11
C ALA A 310 -12.85 -9.49 -6.63
N PRO A 311 -13.27 -9.35 -5.36
CA PRO A 311 -13.63 -8.06 -4.80
C PRO A 311 -12.42 -7.13 -4.74
N LYS A 312 -12.67 -5.82 -4.67
CA LYS A 312 -11.59 -4.84 -4.60
C LYS A 312 -10.95 -4.81 -3.22
N SER A 313 -9.67 -5.16 -3.13
CA SER A 313 -8.77 -4.88 -2.01
C SER A 313 -7.34 -4.76 -2.54
N HIS A 314 -6.47 -4.03 -1.84
CA HIS A 314 -5.08 -3.82 -2.29
C HIS A 314 -4.29 -5.13 -2.43
N THR A 315 -4.50 -6.09 -1.53
CA THR A 315 -3.86 -7.40 -1.56
C THR A 315 -4.38 -8.28 -2.69
N LEU A 316 -5.69 -8.21 -3.00
CA LEU A 316 -6.24 -8.90 -4.15
C LEU A 316 -5.81 -8.23 -5.47
N ASP A 317 -5.74 -6.90 -5.52
CA ASP A 317 -5.15 -6.17 -6.65
C ASP A 317 -3.73 -6.70 -6.90
N ALA A 318 -2.89 -6.76 -5.86
CA ALA A 318 -1.53 -7.30 -5.94
C ALA A 318 -1.47 -8.77 -6.45
N LEU A 319 -2.41 -9.63 -6.04
CA LEU A 319 -2.50 -11.01 -6.52
C LEU A 319 -2.86 -11.10 -8.02
N HIS A 320 -3.56 -10.10 -8.55
CA HIS A 320 -4.03 -10.02 -9.94
C HIS A 320 -3.14 -9.16 -10.84
N VAL A 321 -2.02 -8.63 -10.35
CA VAL A 321 -1.03 -7.91 -11.18
C VAL A 321 -0.32 -8.88 -12.11
N GLY A 322 -0.38 -8.64 -13.41
CA GLY A 322 0.33 -9.42 -14.43
C GLY A 322 -0.58 -10.19 -15.37
N VAL A 323 0.01 -11.15 -16.07
CA VAL A 323 -0.71 -12.13 -16.89
C VAL A 323 -1.09 -13.30 -15.99
N LEU A 324 -2.37 -13.68 -16.04
CA LEU A 324 -2.92 -14.90 -15.44
C LEU A 324 -4.17 -15.31 -16.23
N THR A 325 -4.61 -16.56 -16.10
CA THR A 325 -5.96 -17.01 -16.52
C THR A 325 -6.91 -16.94 -15.34
N THR A 326 -6.58 -17.57 -14.22
CA THR A 326 -7.46 -17.65 -13.07
C THR A 326 -6.70 -17.61 -11.74
N VAL A 327 -7.44 -17.43 -10.65
CA VAL A 327 -6.92 -17.51 -9.29
C VAL A 327 -7.66 -18.63 -8.58
N TRP A 328 -6.93 -19.69 -8.23
CA TRP A 328 -7.50 -20.85 -7.54
C TRP A 328 -7.92 -20.52 -6.11
N SER A 329 -7.10 -19.78 -5.37
CA SER A 329 -7.42 -19.41 -3.99
C SER A 329 -6.65 -18.18 -3.52
N CYS A 330 -7.16 -17.54 -2.48
CA CYS A 330 -6.53 -16.41 -1.80
C CYS A 330 -6.49 -16.66 -0.28
N PRO A 331 -5.54 -16.04 0.45
CA PRO A 331 -5.50 -16.17 1.91
C PRO A 331 -6.75 -15.54 2.54
N LYS A 332 -7.40 -16.27 3.46
CA LYS A 332 -8.59 -15.77 4.20
C LYS A 332 -8.29 -14.58 5.12
N GLN A 333 -7.03 -14.40 5.51
CA GLN A 333 -6.60 -13.34 6.41
C GLN A 333 -5.45 -12.56 5.77
N VAL A 334 -5.55 -11.23 5.86
CA VAL A 334 -4.50 -10.30 5.46
C VAL A 334 -3.74 -9.83 6.69
N LEU A 335 -2.42 -9.78 6.59
CA LEU A 335 -1.61 -9.07 7.57
C LEU A 335 -1.66 -7.57 7.26
N VAL A 336 -1.97 -6.75 8.24
CA VAL A 336 -1.88 -5.30 8.09
C VAL A 336 -0.65 -4.80 8.84
N ALA A 337 0.29 -4.22 8.10
CA ALA A 337 1.53 -3.66 8.64
C ALA A 337 1.51 -2.14 8.57
N THR A 338 1.28 -1.49 9.70
CA THR A 338 1.28 -0.02 9.80
C THR A 338 2.65 0.51 10.20
N ALA A 339 3.22 1.40 9.39
CA ALA A 339 4.52 2.01 9.68
C ALA A 339 4.43 2.95 10.90
N THR A 340 5.03 2.55 12.03
CA THR A 340 5.07 3.36 13.26
C THR A 340 6.35 4.20 13.33
N GLY A 341 7.44 3.66 12.77
CA GLY A 341 8.78 4.23 12.73
C GLY A 341 9.46 4.40 14.10
N ARG A 342 10.59 5.10 14.14
CA ARG A 342 11.59 5.00 15.24
C ARG A 342 11.34 5.88 16.48
N GLY A 343 10.11 6.36 16.67
CA GLY A 343 9.75 7.29 17.75
C GLY A 343 10.18 8.75 17.48
N SER A 344 10.40 9.52 18.54
CA SER A 344 10.81 10.93 18.50
C SER A 344 12.30 11.08 18.78
N TYR A 345 12.98 11.96 18.05
CA TYR A 345 14.33 12.43 18.39
C TYR A 345 14.31 13.51 19.47
N ALA A 346 13.21 14.26 19.59
CA ALA A 346 13.04 15.24 20.64
C ALA A 346 12.89 14.53 21.99
N ARG A 347 13.84 14.78 22.89
CA ARG A 347 13.86 14.23 24.25
C ARG A 347 13.02 15.04 25.23
N THR A 348 12.70 16.28 24.88
CA THR A 348 11.83 17.13 25.70
C THR A 348 10.53 17.33 24.95
N ARG A 349 9.41 17.01 25.58
CA ARG A 349 8.08 17.38 25.08
C ARG A 349 7.65 18.69 25.73
N ALA A 350 7.06 19.56 24.93
CA ALA A 350 6.36 20.71 25.42
C ALA A 350 4.92 20.35 25.84
N ASP A 351 4.34 21.13 26.74
CA ASP A 351 2.90 21.16 26.95
C ASP A 351 2.18 21.91 25.81
N GLN A 352 0.87 22.15 25.98
CA GLN A 352 0.06 22.87 25.00
C GLN A 352 0.45 24.35 24.83
N HIS A 353 1.16 24.94 25.80
CA HIS A 353 1.62 26.33 25.78
C HIS A 353 3.07 26.48 25.27
N GLY A 354 3.77 25.36 25.05
CA GLY A 354 5.14 25.35 24.55
C GLY A 354 6.20 25.18 25.64
N PHE A 355 5.83 25.03 26.91
CA PHE A 355 6.78 24.87 28.01
C PHE A 355 7.27 23.43 28.16
N PRO A 356 8.56 23.20 28.44
CA PRO A 356 9.10 21.86 28.70
C PRO A 356 8.37 21.12 29.83
N ARG A 357 7.74 19.98 29.53
CA ARG A 357 7.01 19.16 30.52
C ARG A 357 7.64 17.80 30.79
N LEU A 358 8.05 17.08 29.73
CA LEU A 358 8.45 15.68 29.87
C LEU A 358 9.81 15.42 29.25
N ARG A 359 10.74 14.87 30.05
CA ARG A 359 12.09 14.48 29.62
C ARG A 359 12.16 12.98 29.40
N LEU A 360 12.33 12.58 28.15
CA LEU A 360 12.49 11.19 27.74
C LEU A 360 13.90 10.66 28.09
N PRO A 361 14.00 9.40 28.53
CA PRO A 361 15.28 8.77 28.87
C PRO A 361 16.22 8.73 27.66
N ARG A 362 17.53 8.65 27.93
CA ARG A 362 18.56 8.49 26.87
C ARG A 362 18.50 7.09 26.25
N THR A 363 18.16 6.09 27.06
CA THR A 363 18.05 4.69 26.65
C THR A 363 16.63 4.36 26.21
N LYS A 364 16.51 3.62 25.11
CA LYS A 364 15.21 3.10 24.61
C LYS A 364 14.84 1.75 25.23
N THR A 365 15.83 1.06 25.77
CA THR A 365 15.69 -0.26 26.38
C THR A 365 15.61 -0.11 27.89
N ILE A 366 14.58 -0.70 28.49
CA ILE A 366 14.37 -0.74 29.93
C ILE A 366 14.22 -2.20 30.35
N ARG A 367 15.06 -2.68 31.27
CA ARG A 367 15.06 -4.08 31.76
C ARG A 367 15.10 -5.11 30.62
N GLY A 368 15.80 -4.81 29.52
CA GLY A 368 15.92 -5.69 28.36
C GLY A 368 14.76 -5.59 27.34
N PHE A 369 13.77 -4.71 27.54
CA PHE A 369 12.61 -4.54 26.65
C PHE A 369 12.58 -3.14 26.03
N GLN A 370 11.99 -3.03 24.85
CA GLN A 370 11.72 -1.75 24.18
C GLN A 370 10.22 -1.60 23.87
N THR A 371 9.71 -0.36 23.92
CA THR A 371 8.34 -0.08 23.50
C THR A 371 8.10 -0.53 22.05
N GLY A 372 7.07 -1.34 21.86
CA GLY A 372 6.71 -1.96 20.59
C GLY A 372 7.10 -3.43 20.48
N ASP A 373 7.93 -3.96 21.39
CA ASP A 373 8.24 -5.39 21.46
C ASP A 373 6.95 -6.19 21.63
N LEU A 374 6.82 -7.31 20.93
CA LEU A 374 5.76 -8.28 21.14
C LEU A 374 6.18 -9.18 22.30
N VAL A 375 5.34 -9.25 23.32
CA VAL A 375 5.62 -9.96 24.56
C VAL A 375 4.46 -10.86 24.96
N ARG A 376 4.77 -11.85 25.80
CA ARG A 376 3.82 -12.65 26.57
C ARG A 376 4.05 -12.38 28.05
N ALA A 377 3.06 -11.85 28.74
CA ALA A 377 3.08 -11.79 30.19
C ALA A 377 2.30 -12.96 30.79
N VAL A 378 2.86 -13.57 31.83
CA VAL A 378 2.18 -14.58 32.66
C VAL A 378 2.18 -14.05 34.08
N VAL A 379 1.05 -13.48 34.50
CA VAL A 379 0.90 -12.84 35.80
C VAL A 379 0.27 -13.85 36.76
N PRO A 380 0.96 -14.22 37.85
CA PRO A 380 0.50 -15.29 38.74
C PRO A 380 -0.63 -14.83 39.69
N THR A 381 -0.61 -13.57 40.14
CA THR A 381 -1.54 -13.07 41.16
C THR A 381 -1.94 -11.61 40.92
N GLY A 382 -3.05 -11.19 41.54
CA GLY A 382 -3.57 -9.82 41.54
C GLY A 382 -4.53 -9.50 40.39
N LYS A 383 -4.81 -8.21 40.20
CA LYS A 383 -5.85 -7.73 39.26
C LYS A 383 -5.67 -8.19 37.80
N ASN A 384 -4.43 -8.37 37.37
CA ASN A 384 -4.10 -8.74 35.99
C ASN A 384 -3.71 -10.22 35.86
N THR A 385 -4.15 -11.09 36.78
CA THR A 385 -3.83 -12.53 36.75
C THR A 385 -4.17 -13.14 35.39
N GLY A 386 -3.32 -14.06 34.92
CA GLY A 386 -3.48 -14.76 33.66
C GLY A 386 -2.43 -14.42 32.61
N ARG A 387 -2.68 -14.89 31.38
CA ARG A 387 -1.75 -14.78 30.25
C ARG A 387 -2.18 -13.68 29.30
N HIS A 388 -1.26 -12.75 29.02
CA HIS A 388 -1.50 -11.59 28.16
C HIS A 388 -0.47 -11.52 27.05
N GLU A 389 -0.91 -11.54 25.79
CA GLU A 389 -0.04 -11.40 24.63
C GLU A 389 -0.34 -10.10 23.89
N GLY A 390 0.71 -9.32 23.62
CA GLY A 390 0.52 -8.01 23.05
C GLY A 390 1.80 -7.20 22.93
N ARG A 391 1.66 -5.95 22.47
CA ARG A 391 2.80 -5.03 22.37
C ARG A 391 3.02 -4.32 23.68
N VAL A 392 4.26 -4.30 24.13
CA VAL A 392 4.65 -3.65 25.37
C VAL A 392 4.90 -2.15 25.15
N ALA A 393 4.43 -1.33 26.09
CA ALA A 393 4.89 0.03 26.30
C ALA A 393 5.71 0.03 27.59
N VAL A 394 7.03 0.23 27.45
CA VAL A 394 7.95 0.18 28.58
C VAL A 394 7.95 1.50 29.34
N ARG A 395 8.15 1.41 30.65
CA ARG A 395 8.29 2.56 31.56
C ARG A 395 9.57 2.39 32.36
N THR A 396 10.22 3.49 32.70
CA THR A 396 11.45 3.51 33.50
C THR A 396 11.31 2.81 34.84
N THR A 397 10.09 2.77 35.40
CA THR A 397 9.75 2.07 36.65
C THR A 397 9.88 0.54 36.57
N GLY A 398 10.03 -0.05 35.39
CA GLY A 398 10.01 -1.51 35.22
C GLY A 398 8.61 -2.14 35.28
N ARG A 399 7.56 -1.32 35.38
CA ARG A 399 6.15 -1.75 35.24
C ARG A 399 5.62 -1.34 33.87
N PHE A 400 5.25 -2.32 33.07
CA PHE A 400 4.90 -2.13 31.67
C PHE A 400 3.40 -2.18 31.43
N ASN A 401 2.97 -1.53 30.35
CA ASN A 401 1.62 -1.70 29.84
C ASN A 401 1.67 -2.60 28.61
N ILE A 402 0.76 -3.56 28.50
CA ILE A 402 0.68 -4.51 27.40
C ILE A 402 -0.63 -4.28 26.66
N ARG A 403 -0.53 -3.82 25.42
CA ARG A 403 -1.70 -3.68 24.54
C ARG A 403 -1.98 -5.03 23.90
N THR A 404 -3.01 -5.72 24.38
CA THR A 404 -3.53 -6.95 23.78
C THR A 404 -4.50 -6.61 22.65
N ARG A 405 -5.10 -7.62 22.02
CA ARG A 405 -6.12 -7.41 20.98
C ARG A 405 -7.38 -6.72 21.50
N HIS A 406 -7.74 -6.98 22.75
CA HIS A 406 -9.03 -6.55 23.31
C HIS A 406 -8.86 -5.42 24.33
N THR A 407 -7.75 -5.40 25.07
CA THR A 407 -7.60 -4.53 26.24
C THR A 407 -6.18 -4.00 26.42
N LEU A 408 -6.04 -2.95 27.25
CA LEU A 408 -4.76 -2.49 27.73
C LEU A 408 -4.55 -3.00 29.15
N VAL A 409 -3.61 -3.93 29.31
CA VAL A 409 -3.24 -4.45 30.63
C VAL A 409 -2.15 -3.54 31.19
N GLN A 410 -2.43 -2.86 32.30
CA GLN A 410 -1.55 -1.82 32.83
C GLN A 410 -0.69 -2.33 33.98
N SER A 411 0.48 -1.72 34.16
CA SER A 411 1.32 -1.90 35.36
C SER A 411 1.75 -3.35 35.63
N VAL A 412 2.07 -4.13 34.60
CA VAL A 412 2.63 -5.49 34.71
C VAL A 412 4.12 -5.42 35.03
N HIS A 413 4.58 -6.12 36.06
CA HIS A 413 6.00 -6.13 36.43
C HIS A 413 6.84 -6.88 35.38
N HIS A 414 7.99 -6.34 34.97
CA HIS A 414 8.81 -6.88 33.88
C HIS A 414 9.23 -8.35 34.08
N ARG A 415 9.39 -8.82 35.34
CA ARG A 415 9.72 -10.22 35.66
C ARG A 415 8.70 -11.26 35.13
N HIS A 416 7.47 -10.82 34.91
CA HIS A 416 6.40 -11.67 34.39
C HIS A 416 6.30 -11.61 32.87
N VAL A 417 7.15 -10.81 32.21
CA VAL A 417 7.08 -10.52 30.79
C VAL A 417 8.17 -11.29 30.05
N HIS A 418 7.79 -12.01 29.02
CA HIS A 418 8.68 -12.77 28.15
C HIS A 418 8.65 -12.17 26.75
N LEU A 419 9.83 -11.95 26.17
CA LEU A 419 9.96 -11.43 24.81
C LEU A 419 9.59 -12.52 23.80
N LEU A 420 8.65 -12.22 22.91
CA LEU A 420 8.32 -13.08 21.77
C LEU A 420 8.96 -12.59 20.47
N GLN A 421 8.97 -11.27 20.25
CA GLN A 421 9.56 -10.67 19.06
C GLN A 421 9.95 -9.22 19.32
N ARG A 422 11.14 -8.82 18.86
CA ARG A 422 11.59 -7.42 18.92
C ARG A 422 10.76 -6.50 18.04
N ALA A 423 10.60 -5.26 18.48
CA ALA A 423 10.02 -4.17 17.71
C ALA A 423 10.84 -3.93 16.45
N ASP A 424 10.18 -3.85 15.30
CA ASP A 424 10.82 -3.78 13.99
C ASP A 424 10.33 -2.60 13.13
N GLY A 425 9.69 -1.61 13.77
CA GLY A 425 9.19 -0.39 13.14
C GLY A 425 7.77 -0.49 12.57
N TRP A 426 7.11 -1.64 12.75
CA TRP A 426 5.76 -1.91 12.26
C TRP A 426 4.82 -2.23 13.42
N ALA A 427 3.58 -1.77 13.33
CA ALA A 427 2.44 -2.29 14.08
C ALA A 427 1.72 -3.33 13.21
N TYR A 428 1.31 -4.44 13.82
CA TYR A 428 0.71 -5.57 13.10
C TYR A 428 -0.70 -5.81 13.61
N THR A 429 -1.65 -5.90 12.68
CA THR A 429 -3.01 -6.38 12.91
C THR A 429 -3.36 -7.41 11.84
N ARG A 430 -4.48 -8.12 12.00
CA ARG A 430 -5.01 -9.02 10.98
C ARG A 430 -6.43 -8.59 10.66
N GLU A 431 -6.76 -8.62 9.38
CA GLU A 431 -8.10 -8.34 8.88
C GLU A 431 -8.55 -9.56 8.05
N GLU A 432 -9.85 -9.81 7.99
CA GLU A 432 -10.38 -10.82 7.07
C GLU A 432 -10.23 -10.30 5.64
N GLU A 433 -9.69 -11.13 4.76
CA GLU A 433 -9.71 -10.84 3.33
C GLU A 433 -11.15 -10.96 2.83
N ARG A 434 -11.53 -10.11 1.89
CA ARG A 434 -12.86 -10.20 1.28
C ARG A 434 -13.02 -11.57 0.61
N ARG A 435 -14.08 -12.30 0.97
CA ARG A 435 -14.31 -13.66 0.48
C ARG A 435 -14.38 -13.67 -1.05
N PHE A 436 -13.66 -14.61 -1.63
CA PHE A 436 -13.58 -14.87 -3.05
C PHE A 436 -13.83 -16.36 -3.24
N HIS A 437 -14.87 -16.70 -4.01
CA HIS A 437 -15.07 -18.04 -4.54
C HIS A 437 -14.72 -17.93 -6.02
N PRO A 438 -13.69 -18.63 -6.51
CA PRO A 438 -13.46 -18.69 -7.95
C PRO A 438 -14.74 -19.19 -8.60
N ALA A 439 -15.20 -18.50 -9.65
CA ALA A 439 -16.31 -19.00 -10.44
C ALA A 439 -15.94 -20.41 -10.94
N PRO A 440 -16.87 -21.39 -10.91
CA PRO A 440 -16.72 -22.59 -11.71
C PRO A 440 -16.47 -22.13 -13.16
N ASN A 441 -15.58 -22.81 -13.89
CA ASN A 441 -15.29 -22.52 -15.30
C ASN A 441 -16.56 -22.67 -16.16
N ASP A 442 -17.42 -21.67 -16.17
CA ASP A 442 -18.35 -21.47 -17.27
C ASP A 442 -17.58 -20.66 -18.31
N ARG A 443 -17.24 -21.36 -19.40
CA ARG A 443 -16.69 -20.79 -20.62
C ARG A 443 -17.52 -19.56 -20.98
N VAL A 444 -16.99 -18.37 -20.69
CA VAL A 444 -17.58 -17.12 -21.19
C VAL A 444 -17.42 -17.15 -22.69
N SER A 445 -18.50 -17.47 -23.38
CA SER A 445 -18.61 -17.42 -24.83
C SER A 445 -18.06 -16.08 -25.31
N THR A 446 -17.04 -16.14 -26.15
CA THR A 446 -16.62 -15.02 -26.99
C THR A 446 -17.83 -14.53 -27.79
N PRO A 447 -18.18 -13.23 -27.78
CA PRO A 447 -19.17 -12.74 -28.72
C PRO A 447 -18.55 -12.86 -30.12
N HIS A 448 -19.14 -13.73 -30.94
CA HIS A 448 -18.89 -13.72 -32.36
C HIS A 448 -19.47 -12.44 -32.96
N THR A 449 -18.67 -11.85 -33.85
CA THR A 449 -18.91 -10.70 -34.77
C THR A 449 -19.14 -9.33 -34.15
#